data_AF-A0A3B1DGW5-F1
#
_entry.id   AF-A0A3B1DGW5-F1
#
_cell.length_a   1.000
_cell.length_b   1.000
_cell.length_c   1.000
_cell.angle_alpha   90.00
_cell.angle_beta   90.00
_cell.angle_gamma   90.00
#
_symmetry.space_group_name_H-M   'P 1'
#
loop_
_entity.id
_entity.type
_entity.pdbx_description
1 polymer ?
#
loop_
_entity_poly.entity_id
_entity_poly.type
_entity_poly.pdbx_seq_one_letter_code
_entity_poly.pdbx_strand_id
1 'polypeptide(L)' 'MKKESKEAVILAKSEIGVIERCQCNGYHLMFRNMQFHFKKNEFVALADLFKLARKKESDDELFTSYMKKVL' A
#
# COMPACT_ATOMS: atom_id res chain seq x y z
N MET A 1 28.39 10.46 14.84
CA MET A 1 27.52 9.53 14.09
C MET A 1 26.17 10.21 13.88
N LYS A 2 25.81 10.57 12.63
CA LYS A 2 24.51 11.18 12.34
C LYS A 2 23.44 10.08 12.36
N LYS A 3 22.49 10.14 13.30
CA LYS A 3 21.32 9.26 13.31
C LYS A 3 20.43 9.66 12.13
N GLU A 4 20.40 8.86 11.07
CA GLU A 4 19.40 9.01 10.01
C GLU A 4 18.03 8.69 10.61
N SER A 5 17.19 9.71 10.74
CA SER A 5 15.80 9.53 11.13
C SER A 5 15.08 8.86 9.97
N LYS A 6 14.69 7.59 10.15
CA LYS A 6 13.84 6.89 9.19
C LYS A 6 12.43 7.45 9.32
N GLU A 7 12.14 8.56 8.64
CA GLU A 7 10.78 9.08 8.55
C GLU A 7 9.92 8.05 7.83
N ALA A 8 9.00 7.44 8.56
CA ALA A 8 7.98 6.58 7.99
C ALA A 8 6.88 7.47 7.42
N VAL A 9 6.74 7.48 6.09
CA VAL A 9 5.63 8.16 5.42
C VAL A 9 4.43 7.22 5.42
N ILE A 10 3.38 7.59 6.16
CA ILE A 10 2.09 6.89 6.12
C ILE A 10 1.34 7.38 4.88
N LEU A 11 1.12 6.48 3.93
CA LEU A 11 0.41 6.77 2.68
C LEU A 11 -1.06 6.42 2.81
N ALA A 12 -1.95 7.34 2.44
CA ALA A 12 -3.35 7.02 2.29
C ALA A 12 -3.60 6.28 0.97
N LYS A 13 -4.63 5.43 0.94
CA LYS A 13 -4.97 4.59 -0.22
C LYS A 13 -5.34 5.40 -1.47
N SER A 14 -5.88 6.60 -1.28
CA SER A 14 -6.20 7.57 -2.33
C SER A 14 -4.96 8.15 -3.03
N GLU A 15 -3.77 7.89 -2.50
CA GLU A 15 -2.50 8.47 -2.96
C GLU A 15 -1.70 7.52 -3.82
N ILE A 16 -2.14 6.26 -3.86
CA ILE A 16 -1.66 5.23 -4.79
C ILE A 16 -2.32 5.52 -6.13
N GLY A 17 -1.53 6.04 -7.06
CA GLY A 17 -1.97 6.36 -8.41
C GLY A 17 -1.97 5.13 -9.32
N VAL A 18 -1.51 5.35 -10.56
CA VAL A 18 -1.53 4.37 -11.64
C VAL A 18 -0.40 3.34 -11.47
N ILE A 19 -0.72 2.08 -11.80
CA ILE A 19 0.24 0.98 -11.91
C ILE A 19 0.45 0.66 -13.38
N GLU A 20 1.68 0.79 -13.87
CA GLU A 20 2.01 0.52 -15.27
C GLU A 20 3.08 -0.56 -15.38
N ARG A 21 3.00 -1.40 -16.41
CA ARG A 21 4.03 -2.40 -16.70
C ARG A 21 5.14 -1.77 -17.55
N CYS A 22 6.39 -1.96 -17.11
CA CYS A 22 7.59 -1.51 -17.81
C CYS A 22 8.04 -2.53 -18.87
N GLN A 23 8.71 -2.06 -19.93
CA GLN A 23 9.36 -2.91 -20.94
C GLN A 23 10.43 -3.85 -20.33
N CYS A 24 11.04 -3.44 -19.22
CA CYS A 24 11.99 -4.21 -18.41
C CYS A 24 11.34 -5.35 -17.59
N ASN A 25 10.06 -5.67 -17.85
CA ASN A 25 9.29 -6.69 -17.14
C ASN A 25 9.07 -6.39 -15.64
N GLY A 26 9.22 -5.11 -15.26
CA GLY A 26 8.87 -4.57 -13.93
C GLY A 26 7.59 -3.75 -13.96
N TYR A 27 7.35 -3.00 -12.88
CA TYR A 27 6.19 -2.14 -12.70
C TYR A 27 6.59 -0.73 -12.24
N HIS A 28 5.87 0.27 -12.73
CA HIS A 28 5.92 1.64 -12.23
C HIS A 28 4.68 1.91 -11.38
N LEU A 29 4.91 2.49 -10.22
CA LEU A 29 3.86 2.93 -9.31
C LEU A 29 3.97 4.43 -9.13
N MET A 30 2.92 5.16 -9.48
CA MET A 30 2.85 6.61 -9.34
C MET A 30 2.26 6.98 -7.98
N PHE A 31 2.90 7.89 -7.26
CA PHE A 31 2.39 8.46 -5.99
C PHE A 31 2.66 9.94 -5.90
N ARG A 32 1.64 10.80 -5.71
CA ARG A 32 1.81 12.26 -5.48
C ARG A 32 2.88 12.93 -6.38
N ASN A 33 3.00 12.51 -7.66
CA ASN A 33 3.99 12.93 -8.67
C ASN A 33 5.39 12.28 -8.63
N MET A 34 5.61 11.29 -7.79
CA MET A 34 6.81 10.45 -7.77
C MET A 34 6.54 9.11 -8.45
N GLN A 35 7.45 8.69 -9.32
CA GLN A 35 7.40 7.39 -9.99
C GLN A 35 8.39 6.45 -9.34
N PHE A 36 7.91 5.29 -8.89
CA PHE A 36 8.76 4.26 -8.30
C PHE A 36 8.79 3.05 -9.21
N HIS A 37 10.01 2.58 -9.51
CA HIS A 37 10.23 1.38 -10.29
C HIS A 37 10.44 0.17 -9.38
N PHE A 38 9.70 -0.90 -9.65
CA PHE A 38 9.82 -2.18 -8.96
C PHE A 38 10.05 -3.30 -9.95
N LYS A 39 10.95 -4.23 -9.63
CA LYS A 39 11.04 -5.50 -10.33
C LYS A 39 9.76 -6.30 -10.08
N LYS A 40 9.44 -7.24 -10.96
CA LYS A 40 8.25 -8.10 -10.84
C LYS A 40 8.07 -8.69 -9.43
N ASN A 41 9.13 -9.24 -8.86
CA ASN A 41 9.07 -9.91 -7.56
C ASN A 41 8.84 -8.92 -6.40
N GLU A 42 9.45 -7.73 -6.47
CA GLU A 42 9.27 -6.66 -5.48
C GLU A 42 7.83 -6.13 -5.54
N PHE A 43 7.28 -5.97 -6.74
CA PHE A 43 5.90 -5.54 -6.92
C PHE A 43 4.89 -6.58 -6.42
N VAL A 44 5.14 -7.88 -6.63
CA VAL A 44 4.28 -8.95 -6.10
C VAL A 44 4.25 -8.92 -4.57
N ALA A 45 5.42 -8.80 -3.92
CA ALA A 45 5.49 -8.67 -2.47
C ALA A 45 4.73 -7.44 -1.97
N LEU A 46 4.87 -6.30 -2.65
CA LEU A 46 4.13 -5.08 -2.34
C LEU A 46 2.61 -5.26 -2.51
N ALA A 47 2.17 -5.92 -3.58
CA ALA A 47 0.76 -6.19 -3.84
C ALA A 47 0.14 -7.10 -2.77
N ASP A 48 0.88 -8.10 -2.29
CA ASP A 48 0.41 -8.99 -1.22
C ASP A 48 0.30 -8.26 0.12
N LEU A 49 1.22 -7.33 0.41
CA LEU A 49 1.09 -6.44 1.58
C LEU A 49 -0.18 -5.57 1.49
N PHE A 50 -0.48 -4.99 0.32
CA PHE A 50 -1.71 -4.21 0.13
C PHE A 50 -2.98 -5.06 0.28
N LYS A 51 -3.00 -6.30 -0.21
CA LYS A 51 -4.13 -7.22 0.00
C LYS A 51 -4.33 -7.53 1.48
N LEU A 52 -3.25 -7.80 2.21
CA LEU A 52 -3.29 -8.08 3.64
C LEU A 52 -3.82 -6.87 4.42
N ALA A 53 -3.37 -5.66 4.08
CA ALA A 53 -3.85 -4.42 4.69
C ALA A 53 -5.35 -4.22 4.45
N ARG A 54 -5.84 -4.42 3.20
CA ARG A 54 -7.27 -4.32 2.88
C ARG A 54 -8.13 -5.33 3.65
N LYS A 55 -7.62 -6.55 3.86
CA LYS A 55 -8.33 -7.57 4.62
C LYS A 55 -8.50 -7.15 6.08
N LYS A 56 -7.44 -6.64 6.70
CA LYS A 56 -7.50 -6.10 8.07
C LYS A 56 -8.46 -4.91 8.20
N GLU A 57 -8.40 -3.94 7.27
CA GLU A 57 -9.37 -2.82 7.24
C GLU A 57 -10.81 -3.32 7.17
N SER A 58 -11.09 -4.30 6.30
CA SER A 58 -12.43 -4.89 6.17
C SER A 58 -12.89 -5.63 7.43
N ASP A 59 -11.97 -6.31 8.12
CA ASP A 59 -12.27 -7.01 9.37
C ASP A 59 -12.61 -6.01 10.49
N ASP A 60 -11.86 -4.89 10.58
CA ASP A 60 -12.12 -3.81 11.52
C ASP A 60 -13.46 -3.09 11.24
N GLU A 61 -13.80 -2.86 9.96
CA GLU A 61 -15.10 -2.31 9.55
C GLU A 61 -16.26 -3.25 9.92
N LEU A 62 -16.10 -4.56 9.67
CA LEU A 62 -17.09 -5.58 10.04
C LEU A 62 -17.30 -5.66 11.56
N PHE A 63 -16.20 -5.63 12.32
CA PHE A 63 -16.25 -5.62 13.79
C PHE A 63 -16.97 -4.38 14.31
N THR A 64 -16.65 -3.20 13.77
CA THR A 64 -17.30 -1.93 14.15
C THR A 64 -18.80 -1.95 13.81
N SER A 65 -19.17 -2.50 12.65
CA SER A 65 -20.57 -2.66 12.23
C SER A 65 -21.34 -3.62 13.15
N TYR A 66 -20.72 -4.72 13.57
CA TYR A 66 -21.30 -5.66 14.52
C TYR A 66 -21.53 -4.99 15.89
N MET A 67 -20.54 -4.29 16.44
CA MET A 67 -20.65 -3.61 17.73
C MET A 67 -21.77 -2.56 17.75
N LYS A 68 -22.01 -1.85 16.65
CA LYS A 68 -23.13 -0.89 16.50
C LYS A 68 -24.51 -1.53 16.43
N LYS A 69 -24.61 -2.83 16.12
CA LYS A 69 -25.90 -3.55 16.08
C LYS A 69 -26.23 -4.25 17.41
N VAL A 70 -25.20 -4.57 18.20
CA VAL A 70 -25.33 -5.31 19.46
C VAL A 70 -25.51 -4.38 20.65
N LEU A 71 -25.03 -3.14 20.56
CA LEU A 71 -25.28 -2.04 21.50
C LEU A 71 -26.46 -1.17 21.01
#